data_AF-A0A5B2U2H0-F1
#
_entry.id   AF-A0A5B2U2H0-F1
#
_cell.length_a   1.000
_cell.length_b   1.000
_cell.length_c   1.000
_cell.angle_alpha   90.00
_cell.angle_beta   90.00
_cell.angle_gamma   90.00
#
_symmetry.space_group_name_H-M   'P 1'
#
loop_
_entity.id
_entity.type
_entity.pdbx_description
1 polymer ?
#
loop_
_entity_poly.entity_id
_entity_poly.type
_entity_poly.pdbx_seq_one_letter_code
_entity_poly.pdbx_strand_id
1 'polypeptide(L)'
;MKKAILIIILLVFVAAGFFGLRFYNKYLGNNVEKDGYVLIPHRAGFKQILDSISPYIKDRESFEAVAKEKGLDTNFKAGRYHIQSGTGNKNLVNMIKAGNQTANSYRIGDFGDMYQMIGKVTKKTEIDSLHFINDLDAVAQEKGYKNVEDLKKYFFIDTYNFFWTVSPREFFAKFENQYNDFWTSERKNKEQQSGLTRDQIYALASIVYKESGGKKDEMKTIAGLYLNRYRKGMKLQSDPTVIYAINKQTNFKESIKRVLYKHLSTPSPYNTYANAGIPPGPICVVDKNSIDAVLNAENNNYIFMCADPARFGYHKFTASAEEHAVNAKAYQDWLNSKNIK
;
A
#
# COMPACT_ATOMS: atom_id res chain seq x y z
N MET A 1 62.76 45.28 16.93
CA MET A 1 62.37 44.38 15.82
C MET A 1 61.74 43.06 16.30
N LYS A 2 62.39 42.25 17.16
CA LYS A 2 61.84 40.95 17.62
C LYS A 2 60.44 41.02 18.26
N LYS A 3 60.14 42.04 19.09
CA LYS A 3 58.82 42.21 19.74
C LYS A 3 57.70 42.54 18.74
N ALA A 4 57.98 43.34 17.71
CA ALA A 4 57.00 43.68 16.67
C ALA A 4 56.65 42.46 15.80
N ILE A 5 57.65 41.64 15.47
CA ILE A 5 57.45 40.37 14.74
C ILE A 5 56.55 39.42 15.55
N LEU A 6 56.78 39.30 16.86
CA LEU A 6 55.97 38.48 17.76
C LEU A 6 54.50 38.93 17.82
N ILE A 7 54.26 40.25 17.85
CA ILE A 7 52.90 40.81 17.84
C ILE A 7 52.20 40.51 16.51
N ILE A 8 52.90 40.67 15.38
CA ILE A 8 52.36 40.36 14.05
C ILE A 8 52.01 38.87 13.95
N ILE A 9 52.89 37.97 14.41
CA ILE A 9 52.63 36.53 14.43
C ILE A 9 51.40 36.21 15.28
N LEU A 10 51.29 36.80 16.48
CA LEU A 10 50.13 36.60 17.34
C LEU A 10 48.83 37.08 16.67
N LEU A 11 48.85 38.24 16.01
CA LEU A 11 47.71 38.77 15.26
C LEU A 11 47.30 37.84 14.11
N VAL A 12 48.27 37.27 13.38
CA VAL A 12 48.00 36.29 12.32
C VAL A 12 47.38 35.01 12.89
N PHE A 13 47.87 34.50 14.02
CA PHE A 13 47.27 33.33 14.68
C PHE A 13 45.85 33.59 15.18
N VAL A 14 45.60 34.76 15.78
CA VAL A 14 44.26 35.17 16.22
C VAL A 14 43.32 35.30 15.03
N ALA A 15 43.76 35.93 13.94
CA ALA A 15 42.97 36.04 12.71
C ALA A 15 42.68 34.65 12.10
N ALA A 16 43.70 33.80 11.97
CA ALA A 16 43.54 32.43 11.47
C ALA A 16 42.61 31.60 12.35
N GLY A 17 42.70 31.72 13.68
CA GLY A 17 41.80 31.07 14.63
C GLY A 17 40.36 31.56 14.49
N PHE A 18 40.15 32.88 14.36
CA PHE A 18 38.84 33.48 14.14
C PHE A 18 38.19 33.02 12.83
N PHE A 19 38.93 33.09 11.71
CA PHE A 19 38.45 32.60 10.42
C PHE A 19 38.26 31.08 10.39
N GLY A 20 39.14 30.33 11.06
CA GLY A 20 39.05 28.88 11.20
C GLY A 20 37.81 28.45 11.98
N LEU A 21 37.50 29.10 13.11
CA LEU A 21 36.28 28.87 13.87
C LEU A 21 35.02 29.23 13.07
N ARG A 22 35.04 30.36 12.35
CA ARG A 22 33.90 30.76 11.50
C ARG A 22 33.69 29.77 10.36
N PHE A 23 34.76 29.30 9.73
CA PHE A 23 34.71 28.25 8.71
C PHE A 23 34.16 26.95 9.31
N TYR A 24 34.72 26.48 10.42
CA TYR A 24 34.24 25.28 11.09
C TYR A 24 32.74 25.35 11.40
N ASN A 25 32.28 26.44 12.04
CA ASN A 25 30.88 26.62 12.38
C ASN A 25 29.97 26.69 11.14
N LYS A 26 30.42 27.32 10.05
CA LYS A 26 29.65 27.42 8.80
C LYS A 26 29.49 26.08 8.08
N TYR A 27 30.54 25.27 7.94
CA TYR A 27 30.48 24.04 7.12
C TYR A 27 30.22 22.76 7.93
N LEU A 28 30.86 22.64 9.10
CA LEU A 28 30.90 21.42 9.90
C LEU A 28 30.13 21.55 11.21
N GLY A 29 29.89 22.77 11.68
CA GLY A 29 29.08 23.04 12.85
C GLY A 29 27.67 22.48 12.71
N ASN A 30 27.12 22.04 13.84
CA ASN A 30 25.75 21.53 13.91
C ASN A 30 24.76 22.63 13.49
N ASN A 31 24.09 22.43 12.36
CA ASN A 31 23.03 23.33 11.91
C ASN A 31 21.64 22.70 12.02
N VAL A 32 21.48 21.38 11.92
CA VAL A 32 20.18 20.72 12.10
C VAL A 32 19.82 20.66 13.59
N GLU A 33 18.76 21.38 13.97
CA GLU A 33 18.27 21.44 15.34
C GLU A 33 17.50 20.17 15.74
N LYS A 34 16.68 19.65 14.83
CA LYS A 34 15.80 18.50 15.08
C LYS A 34 15.69 17.60 13.86
N ASP A 35 15.43 16.33 14.11
CA ASP A 35 15.19 15.34 13.08
C ASP A 35 13.97 15.69 12.24
N GLY A 36 14.00 15.32 10.96
CA GLY A 36 12.92 15.67 10.06
C GLY A 36 13.09 15.14 8.64
N TYR A 37 12.11 15.47 7.81
CA TYR A 37 12.13 15.12 6.40
C TYR A 37 12.01 16.37 5.54
N VAL A 38 13.01 16.58 4.69
CA VAL A 38 13.02 17.65 3.70
C VAL A 38 12.52 17.07 2.38
N LEU A 39 11.48 17.70 1.82
CA LEU A 39 10.92 17.34 0.53
C LEU A 39 11.35 18.37 -0.52
N ILE A 40 11.99 17.90 -1.58
CA ILE A 40 12.49 18.74 -2.68
C ILE A 40 11.87 18.24 -3.99
N PRO A 41 10.85 18.93 -4.54
CA PRO A 41 10.23 18.59 -5.83
C PRO A 41 11.19 18.62 -7.02
N HIS A 42 10.83 17.94 -8.11
CA HIS A 42 11.60 17.93 -9.37
C HIS A 42 11.83 19.32 -9.95
N ARG A 43 10.86 20.22 -9.80
CA ARG A 43 10.91 21.58 -10.34
C ARG A 43 11.16 22.63 -9.25
N ALA A 44 11.75 22.22 -8.13
CA ALA A 44 12.01 23.12 -7.03
C ALA A 44 12.98 24.24 -7.45
N GLY A 45 12.60 25.48 -7.19
CA GLY A 45 13.55 26.59 -7.19
C GLY A 45 14.42 26.54 -5.93
N PHE A 46 15.60 27.17 -5.97
CA PHE A 46 16.51 27.20 -4.82
C PHE A 46 15.84 27.75 -3.55
N LYS A 47 14.97 28.76 -3.68
CA LYS A 47 14.16 29.28 -2.57
C LYS A 47 13.29 28.19 -1.92
N GLN A 48 12.68 27.30 -2.71
CA GLN A 48 11.85 26.21 -2.17
C GLN A 48 12.70 25.18 -1.42
N ILE A 49 13.94 24.93 -1.84
CA ILE A 49 14.88 24.09 -1.08
C ILE A 49 15.17 24.73 0.28
N LEU A 50 15.45 26.05 0.31
CA LEU A 50 15.66 26.79 1.55
C LEU A 50 14.43 26.77 2.45
N ASP A 51 13.24 26.96 1.89
CA ASP A 51 11.99 26.97 2.65
C ASP A 51 11.66 25.56 3.20
N SER A 52 11.92 24.49 2.45
CA SER A 52 11.73 23.11 2.93
C SER A 52 12.67 22.71 4.07
N ILE A 53 13.89 23.26 4.12
CA ILE A 53 14.89 22.92 5.15
C ILE A 53 14.84 23.84 6.38
N SER A 54 14.40 25.09 6.20
CA SER A 54 14.36 26.12 7.26
C SER A 54 13.71 25.66 8.57
N PRO A 55 12.60 24.88 8.59
CA PRO A 55 11.98 24.44 9.83
C PRO A 55 12.83 23.53 10.72
N TYR A 56 13.97 23.04 10.22
CA TYR A 56 14.82 22.05 10.87
C TYR A 56 16.22 22.55 11.18
N ILE A 57 16.61 23.75 10.72
CA ILE A 57 17.95 24.30 10.87
C ILE A 57 17.97 25.57 11.70
N LYS A 58 19.08 25.81 12.41
CA LYS A 58 19.27 26.98 13.30
C LYS A 58 19.63 28.24 12.53
N ASP A 59 20.47 28.08 11.51
CA ASP A 59 21.06 29.18 10.74
C ASP A 59 20.84 28.93 9.24
N ARG A 60 19.78 29.54 8.71
CA ARG A 60 19.42 29.49 7.29
C ARG A 60 20.47 30.13 6.39
N GLU A 61 21.09 31.23 6.82
CA GLU A 61 22.08 31.98 6.03
C GLU A 61 23.36 31.17 5.84
N SER A 62 23.83 30.49 6.89
CA SER A 62 24.98 29.60 6.80
C SER A 62 24.73 28.44 5.84
N PHE A 63 23.54 27.83 5.88
CA PHE A 63 23.15 26.78 4.96
C PHE A 63 23.10 27.32 3.53
N GLU A 64 22.44 28.46 3.30
CA GLU A 64 22.32 29.10 1.99
C GLU A 64 23.71 29.38 1.38
N ALA A 65 24.63 29.92 2.17
CA ALA A 65 25.97 30.23 1.71
C ALA A 65 26.75 28.96 1.31
N VAL A 66 26.69 27.89 2.12
CA VAL A 66 27.33 26.60 1.77
C VAL A 66 26.64 25.95 0.56
N ALA A 67 25.32 26.07 0.47
CA ALA A 67 24.53 25.50 -0.62
C ALA A 67 24.86 26.16 -1.97
N LYS A 68 24.94 27.49 -2.03
CA LYS A 68 25.36 28.22 -3.24
C LYS A 68 26.79 27.90 -3.65
N GLU A 69 27.72 27.91 -2.70
CA GLU A 69 29.14 27.60 -2.99
C GLU A 69 29.32 26.18 -3.54
N LYS A 70 28.51 25.24 -3.06
CA LYS A 70 28.50 23.86 -3.54
C LYS A 70 27.59 23.65 -4.75
N GLY A 71 26.98 24.69 -5.31
CA GLY A 71 26.14 24.63 -6.51
C GLY A 71 24.84 23.84 -6.32
N LEU A 72 24.22 23.90 -5.14
CA LEU A 72 22.93 23.25 -4.88
C LEU A 72 21.76 23.96 -5.57
N ASP A 73 21.93 25.25 -5.87
CA ASP A 73 20.98 26.10 -6.60
C ASP A 73 20.84 25.73 -8.09
N THR A 74 21.86 25.07 -8.64
CA THR A 74 21.90 24.61 -10.03
C THR A 74 21.83 23.09 -10.18
N ASN A 75 22.36 22.34 -9.22
CA ASN A 75 22.41 20.88 -9.25
C ASN A 75 21.99 20.29 -7.91
N PHE A 76 20.76 19.76 -7.87
CA PHE A 76 20.21 19.00 -6.76
C PHE A 76 19.46 17.78 -7.30
N LYS A 77 19.18 16.81 -6.43
CA LYS A 77 18.28 15.69 -6.74
C LYS A 77 16.95 15.92 -6.03
N ALA A 78 15.86 15.81 -6.77
CA ALA A 78 14.53 15.77 -6.18
C ALA A 78 14.43 14.58 -5.23
N GLY A 79 13.68 14.72 -4.15
CA GLY A 79 13.59 13.64 -3.19
C GLY A 79 13.07 14.00 -1.82
N ARG A 80 12.94 12.94 -1.03
CA ARG A 80 12.69 13.00 0.41
C ARG A 80 13.96 12.64 1.14
N TYR A 81 14.44 13.53 1.98
CA TYR A 81 15.70 13.37 2.71
C TYR A 81 15.45 13.37 4.21
N HIS A 82 15.84 12.28 4.89
CA HIS A 82 15.89 12.29 6.34
C HIS A 82 17.10 13.11 6.79
N ILE A 83 16.85 14.13 7.61
CA ILE A 83 17.90 14.95 8.22
C ILE A 83 17.92 14.69 9.71
N GLN A 84 19.12 14.54 10.27
CA GLN A 84 19.32 14.20 11.69
C GLN A 84 19.87 15.40 12.45
N SER A 85 19.39 15.62 13.66
CA SER A 85 19.94 16.61 14.58
C SER A 85 21.44 16.41 14.74
N GLY A 86 22.20 17.51 14.78
CA GLY A 86 23.66 17.42 14.78
C GLY A 86 24.31 17.58 13.40
N THR A 87 23.56 17.38 12.31
CA THR A 87 24.15 17.40 10.96
C THR A 87 24.58 18.83 10.58
N GLY A 88 25.80 18.96 10.05
CA GLY A 88 26.32 20.22 9.51
C GLY A 88 25.99 20.47 8.04
N ASN A 89 26.11 21.73 7.61
CA ASN A 89 25.71 22.19 6.28
C ASN A 89 26.36 21.41 5.12
N LYS A 90 27.66 21.11 5.23
CA LYS A 90 28.38 20.36 4.18
C LYS A 90 27.75 18.99 3.93
N ASN A 91 27.37 18.29 4.99
CA ASN A 91 26.79 16.94 4.89
C ASN A 91 25.36 17.01 4.34
N LEU A 92 24.54 17.98 4.77
CA LEU A 92 23.20 18.19 4.23
C LEU A 92 23.24 18.44 2.72
N VAL A 93 24.08 19.38 2.28
CA VAL A 93 24.21 19.72 0.87
C VAL A 93 24.71 18.52 0.06
N ASN A 94 25.75 17.82 0.55
CA ASN A 94 26.26 16.62 -0.11
C ASN A 94 25.19 15.52 -0.25
N MET A 95 24.40 15.29 0.80
CA MET A 95 23.32 14.29 0.81
C MET A 95 22.27 14.60 -0.25
N ILE A 96 21.82 15.86 -0.36
CA ILE A 96 20.84 16.29 -1.36
C ILE A 96 21.42 16.19 -2.78
N LYS A 97 22.67 16.62 -2.98
CA LYS A 97 23.32 16.53 -4.30
C LYS A 97 23.57 15.09 -4.74
N ALA A 98 23.87 14.21 -3.81
CA ALA A 98 24.07 12.78 -4.07
C ALA A 98 22.76 12.04 -4.32
N GLY A 99 21.61 12.60 -3.93
CA GLY A 99 20.32 11.90 -4.04
C GLY A 99 20.18 10.77 -3.03
N ASN A 100 20.83 10.88 -1.86
CA ASN A 100 20.74 9.90 -0.77
C ASN A 100 19.37 9.99 -0.07
N GLN A 101 18.33 9.61 -0.80
CA GLN A 101 16.94 9.72 -0.40
C GLN A 101 16.54 8.65 0.63
N THR A 102 15.50 8.96 1.39
CA THR A 102 14.83 8.03 2.30
C THR A 102 13.46 7.67 1.76
N ALA A 103 13.28 6.40 1.40
CA ALA A 103 12.02 5.88 0.91
C ALA A 103 10.87 6.09 1.92
N ASN A 104 9.67 6.30 1.39
CA ASN A 104 8.43 6.17 2.15
C ASN A 104 8.06 4.70 2.24
N SER A 105 7.45 4.34 3.37
CA SER A 105 6.79 3.04 3.56
C SER A 105 5.29 3.24 3.62
N TYR A 106 4.55 2.36 2.93
CA TYR A 106 3.09 2.32 2.95
C TYR A 106 2.59 0.88 2.89
N ARG A 107 1.66 0.54 3.79
CA ARG A 107 0.97 -0.74 3.79
C ARG A 107 -0.27 -0.67 2.92
N ILE A 108 -0.26 -1.42 1.82
CA ILE A 108 -1.46 -1.66 1.03
C ILE A 108 -2.31 -2.70 1.77
N GLY A 109 -3.55 -2.32 2.08
CA GLY A 109 -4.55 -3.17 2.71
C GLY A 109 -5.48 -3.84 1.70
N ASP A 110 -6.58 -4.38 2.19
CA ASP A 110 -7.62 -5.08 1.43
C ASP A 110 -8.61 -4.12 0.75
N PHE A 111 -8.06 -3.13 0.04
CA PHE A 111 -8.84 -2.11 -0.67
C PHE A 111 -9.79 -2.75 -1.68
N GLY A 112 -11.08 -2.41 -1.58
CA GLY A 112 -12.07 -2.76 -2.61
C GLY A 112 -11.97 -1.87 -3.85
N ASP A 113 -11.44 -0.66 -3.68
CA ASP A 113 -11.38 0.39 -4.69
C ASP A 113 -9.94 0.91 -4.82
N MET A 114 -9.41 0.86 -6.04
CA MET A 114 -8.08 1.33 -6.40
C MET A 114 -7.98 2.84 -6.25
N TYR A 115 -9.04 3.60 -6.56
CA TYR A 115 -9.01 5.05 -6.41
C TYR A 115 -8.81 5.47 -4.93
N GLN A 116 -9.49 4.80 -3.99
CA GLN A 116 -9.26 4.99 -2.56
C GLN A 116 -7.84 4.59 -2.12
N MET A 117 -7.31 3.48 -2.67
CA MET A 117 -5.94 3.05 -2.40
C MET A 117 -4.95 4.12 -2.87
N ILE A 118 -5.07 4.57 -4.12
CA ILE A 118 -4.19 5.56 -4.75
C ILE A 118 -4.28 6.90 -4.00
N GLY A 119 -5.49 7.37 -3.66
CA GLY A 119 -5.66 8.59 -2.87
C GLY A 119 -5.01 8.56 -1.48
N LYS A 120 -4.72 7.37 -0.93
CA LYS A 120 -3.91 7.22 0.29
C LYS A 120 -2.42 7.08 0.02
N VAL A 121 -2.04 6.37 -1.05
CA VAL A 121 -0.65 6.24 -1.49
C VAL A 121 -0.08 7.62 -1.84
N THR A 122 -0.83 8.45 -2.56
CA THR A 122 -0.32 9.73 -3.07
C THR A 122 -0.09 10.80 -2.00
N LYS A 123 -0.62 10.60 -0.78
CA LYS A 123 -0.23 11.41 0.39
C LYS A 123 1.26 11.27 0.74
N LYS A 124 1.94 10.28 0.17
CA LYS A 124 3.37 9.99 0.35
C LYS A 124 4.17 10.16 -0.94
N THR A 125 3.61 10.80 -1.97
CA THR A 125 4.28 11.09 -3.24
C THR A 125 4.30 12.57 -3.54
N GLU A 126 5.14 12.99 -4.47
CA GLU A 126 5.16 14.35 -5.02
C GLU A 126 3.93 14.61 -5.90
N ILE A 127 3.56 13.61 -6.70
CA ILE A 127 2.44 13.66 -7.64
C ILE A 127 1.13 13.47 -6.87
N ASP A 128 0.12 14.31 -7.16
CA ASP A 128 -1.20 14.21 -6.56
C ASP A 128 -2.01 13.02 -7.09
N SER A 129 -3.13 12.70 -6.44
CA SER A 129 -3.96 11.55 -6.81
C SER A 129 -4.52 11.63 -8.24
N LEU A 130 -4.85 12.81 -8.75
CA LEU A 130 -5.50 12.95 -10.06
C LEU A 130 -4.52 12.58 -11.17
N HIS A 131 -3.33 13.17 -11.16
CA HIS A 131 -2.28 12.85 -12.12
C HIS A 131 -1.84 11.39 -12.00
N PHE A 132 -1.74 10.88 -10.77
CA PHE A 132 -1.35 9.49 -10.53
C PHE A 132 -2.36 8.49 -11.11
N ILE A 133 -3.66 8.76 -10.95
CA ILE A 133 -4.74 7.94 -11.52
C ILE A 133 -4.69 7.98 -13.05
N ASN A 134 -4.57 9.17 -13.65
CA ASN A 134 -4.55 9.31 -15.11
C ASN A 134 -3.40 8.50 -15.75
N ASP A 135 -2.20 8.54 -15.16
CA ASP A 135 -1.07 7.76 -15.65
C ASP A 135 -1.28 6.25 -15.46
N LEU A 136 -1.89 5.83 -14.35
CA LEU A 136 -2.23 4.42 -14.14
C LEU A 136 -3.37 3.95 -15.06
N ASP A 137 -4.31 4.81 -15.42
CA ASP A 137 -5.35 4.52 -16.41
C ASP A 137 -4.73 4.31 -17.79
N ALA A 138 -3.73 5.13 -18.17
CA ALA A 138 -2.95 4.91 -19.40
C ALA A 138 -2.23 3.56 -19.38
N VAL A 139 -1.58 3.21 -18.26
CA VAL A 139 -0.97 1.89 -18.07
C VAL A 139 -2.00 0.76 -18.16
N ALA A 140 -3.21 0.94 -17.62
CA ALA A 140 -4.28 -0.05 -17.75
C ALA A 140 -4.69 -0.26 -19.21
N GLN A 141 -4.88 0.83 -19.96
CA GLN A 141 -5.25 0.80 -21.37
C GLN A 141 -4.18 0.14 -22.26
N GLU A 142 -2.89 0.42 -22.02
CA GLU A 142 -1.77 -0.25 -22.68
C GLU A 142 -1.81 -1.78 -22.51
N LYS A 143 -2.37 -2.24 -21.39
CA LYS A 143 -2.53 -3.66 -21.08
C LYS A 143 -3.88 -4.25 -21.53
N GLY A 144 -4.69 -3.48 -22.25
CA GLY A 144 -5.99 -3.90 -22.75
C GLY A 144 -7.11 -3.87 -21.71
N TYR A 145 -6.90 -3.17 -20.58
CA TYR A 145 -7.93 -2.98 -19.55
C TYR A 145 -8.68 -1.66 -19.72
N LYS A 146 -9.83 -1.54 -19.06
CA LYS A 146 -10.67 -0.34 -19.19
C LYS A 146 -10.10 0.82 -18.38
N ASN A 147 -9.65 0.55 -17.16
CA ASN A 147 -9.11 1.55 -16.24
C ASN A 147 -8.31 0.90 -15.10
N VAL A 148 -7.81 1.72 -14.19
CA VAL A 148 -6.99 1.33 -13.04
C VAL A 148 -7.65 0.32 -12.10
N GLU A 149 -8.99 0.21 -12.05
CA GLU A 149 -9.67 -0.82 -11.23
C GLU A 149 -9.32 -2.24 -11.65
N ASP A 150 -9.10 -2.45 -12.96
CA ASP A 150 -8.75 -3.76 -13.52
C ASP A 150 -7.29 -4.15 -13.20
N LEU A 151 -6.47 -3.18 -12.79
CA LEU A 151 -5.11 -3.42 -12.30
C LEU A 151 -5.08 -3.98 -10.87
N LYS A 152 -6.23 -4.08 -10.18
CA LYS A 152 -6.32 -4.54 -8.78
C LYS A 152 -5.59 -5.86 -8.51
N LYS A 153 -5.61 -6.81 -9.47
CA LYS A 153 -4.94 -8.13 -9.35
C LYS A 153 -3.40 -8.07 -9.31
N TYR A 154 -2.79 -6.97 -9.73
CA TYR A 154 -1.33 -6.80 -9.68
C TYR A 154 -0.84 -6.41 -8.28
N PHE A 155 -1.73 -5.90 -7.43
CA PHE A 155 -1.40 -5.47 -6.08
C PHE A 155 -1.63 -6.61 -5.09
N PHE A 156 -0.72 -6.74 -4.13
CA PHE A 156 -0.90 -7.63 -2.98
C PHE A 156 -0.99 -6.82 -1.69
N ILE A 157 -1.63 -7.41 -0.68
CA ILE A 157 -1.59 -6.87 0.68
C ILE A 157 -0.17 -7.07 1.23
N ASP A 158 0.57 -5.97 1.32
CA ASP A 158 1.93 -5.95 1.87
C ASP A 158 2.35 -4.51 2.22
N THR A 159 3.53 -4.37 2.83
CA THR A 159 4.18 -3.09 3.07
C THR A 159 5.23 -2.83 1.98
N TYR A 160 5.04 -1.73 1.25
CA TYR A 160 5.88 -1.37 0.12
C TYR A 160 6.67 -0.11 0.41
N ASN A 161 7.92 -0.11 -0.06
CA ASN A 161 8.79 1.05 -0.02
C ASN A 161 8.92 1.66 -1.42
N PHE A 162 8.82 2.99 -1.50
CA PHE A 162 8.98 3.77 -2.72
C PHE A 162 9.51 5.17 -2.39
N PHE A 163 10.22 5.78 -3.33
CA PHE A 163 10.66 7.16 -3.17
C PHE A 163 9.47 8.13 -3.28
N TRP A 164 9.55 9.26 -2.60
CA TRP A 164 8.53 10.31 -2.69
C TRP A 164 8.36 10.83 -4.13
N THR A 165 9.43 10.76 -4.94
CA THR A 165 9.47 11.14 -6.35
C THR A 165 9.03 10.04 -7.31
N VAL A 166 8.54 8.89 -6.83
CA VAL A 166 8.17 7.76 -7.70
C VAL A 166 7.11 8.18 -8.72
N SER A 167 7.35 7.88 -9.99
CA SER A 167 6.32 8.06 -11.02
C SER A 167 5.26 6.96 -10.95
N PRO A 168 4.03 7.19 -11.44
CA PRO A 168 2.98 6.18 -11.42
C PRO A 168 3.36 4.91 -12.20
N ARG A 169 4.10 5.06 -13.32
CA ARG A 169 4.60 3.92 -14.09
C ARG A 169 5.67 3.12 -13.34
N GLU A 170 6.65 3.78 -12.71
CA GLU A 170 7.65 3.09 -11.89
C GLU A 170 7.00 2.39 -10.68
N PHE A 171 6.01 3.06 -10.08
CA PHE A 171 5.22 2.48 -9.00
C PHE A 171 4.54 1.20 -9.47
N PHE A 172 3.79 1.24 -10.58
CA PHE A 172 3.12 0.06 -11.13
C PHE A 172 4.09 -1.04 -11.55
N ALA A 173 5.21 -0.71 -12.20
CA ALA A 173 6.21 -1.67 -12.65
C ALA A 173 6.73 -2.54 -11.49
N LYS A 174 6.85 -1.98 -10.28
CA LYS A 174 7.20 -2.75 -9.08
C LYS A 174 6.18 -3.85 -8.78
N PHE A 175 4.89 -3.55 -8.87
CA PHE A 175 3.81 -4.52 -8.62
C PHE A 175 3.67 -5.51 -9.76
N GLU A 176 3.86 -5.07 -11.00
CA GLU A 176 3.88 -5.94 -12.16
C GLU A 176 5.00 -6.97 -12.09
N ASN A 177 6.22 -6.55 -11.73
CA ASN A 177 7.33 -7.47 -11.50
C ASN A 177 7.01 -8.47 -10.40
N GLN A 178 6.47 -8.00 -9.26
CA GLN A 178 6.08 -8.89 -8.17
C GLN A 178 4.98 -9.88 -8.58
N TYR A 179 4.02 -9.44 -9.38
CA TYR A 179 2.98 -10.29 -9.94
C TYR A 179 3.57 -11.36 -10.86
N ASN A 180 4.49 -10.99 -11.75
CA ASN A 180 5.15 -11.92 -12.66
C ASN A 180 5.99 -12.96 -11.90
N ASP A 181 6.74 -12.52 -10.88
CA ASP A 181 7.54 -13.40 -10.01
C ASP A 181 6.67 -14.35 -9.19
N PHE A 182 5.49 -13.88 -8.76
CA PHE A 182 4.53 -14.72 -8.04
C PHE A 182 4.04 -15.89 -8.91
N TRP A 183 3.74 -15.64 -10.18
CA TRP A 183 3.25 -16.62 -11.15
C TRP A 183 4.37 -17.51 -11.74
N THR A 184 4.95 -18.34 -10.87
CA THR A 184 5.93 -19.38 -11.25
C THR A 184 5.31 -20.44 -12.19
N SER A 185 6.16 -21.25 -12.84
CA SER A 185 5.70 -22.36 -13.68
C SER A 185 4.80 -23.34 -12.93
N GLU A 186 5.07 -23.60 -11.65
CA GLU A 186 4.22 -24.44 -10.80
C GLU A 186 2.80 -23.85 -10.63
N ARG A 187 2.70 -22.56 -10.33
CA ARG A 187 1.39 -21.89 -10.18
C ARG A 187 0.63 -21.80 -11.49
N LYS A 188 1.33 -21.58 -12.61
CA LYS A 188 0.74 -21.60 -13.95
C LYS A 188 0.17 -22.98 -14.29
N ASN A 189 0.86 -24.06 -13.94
CA ASN A 189 0.35 -25.42 -14.11
C ASN A 189 -0.90 -25.66 -13.25
N LYS A 190 -0.90 -25.20 -11.99
CA LYS A 190 -2.09 -25.30 -11.10
C LYS A 190 -3.29 -24.50 -11.61
N GLU A 191 -3.06 -23.31 -12.17
CA GLU A 191 -4.09 -22.53 -12.84
C GLU A 191 -4.71 -23.31 -14.01
N GLN A 192 -3.88 -23.86 -14.90
CA GLN A 192 -4.37 -24.67 -16.03
C GLN A 192 -5.19 -25.87 -15.57
N GLN A 193 -4.71 -26.59 -14.54
CA GLN A 193 -5.42 -27.74 -13.96
C GLN A 193 -6.74 -27.35 -13.29
N SER A 194 -6.84 -26.14 -12.73
CA SER A 194 -8.05 -25.67 -12.07
C SER A 194 -9.21 -25.43 -13.06
N GLY A 195 -8.90 -25.20 -14.34
CA GLY A 195 -9.88 -24.80 -15.36
C GLY A 195 -10.43 -23.37 -15.17
N LEU A 196 -9.91 -22.61 -14.21
CA LEU A 196 -10.29 -21.22 -13.95
C LEU A 196 -9.40 -20.25 -14.72
N THR A 197 -9.98 -19.14 -15.16
CA THR A 197 -9.18 -18.01 -15.63
C THR A 197 -8.50 -17.33 -14.45
N ARG A 198 -7.43 -16.58 -14.73
CA ARG A 198 -6.73 -15.82 -13.68
C ARG A 198 -7.65 -14.86 -12.95
N ASP A 199 -8.53 -14.16 -13.66
CA ASP A 199 -9.47 -13.24 -13.04
C ASP A 199 -10.46 -13.95 -12.12
N GLN A 200 -10.90 -15.17 -12.47
CA GLN A 200 -11.70 -16.01 -11.59
C GLN A 200 -10.93 -16.45 -10.35
N ILE A 201 -9.65 -16.79 -10.48
CA ILE A 201 -8.80 -17.15 -9.33
C ILE A 201 -8.67 -15.96 -8.37
N TYR A 202 -8.41 -14.75 -8.88
CA TYR A 202 -8.33 -13.55 -8.03
C TYR A 202 -9.70 -13.15 -7.45
N ALA A 203 -10.78 -13.31 -8.20
CA ALA A 203 -12.14 -13.10 -7.71
C ALA A 203 -12.44 -14.03 -6.53
N LEU A 204 -12.18 -15.33 -6.70
CA LEU A 204 -12.40 -16.31 -5.65
C LEU A 204 -11.47 -16.09 -4.45
N ALA A 205 -10.19 -15.77 -4.69
CA ALA A 205 -9.24 -15.46 -3.63
C ALA A 205 -9.68 -14.25 -2.80
N SER A 206 -10.30 -13.24 -3.44
CA SER A 206 -10.83 -12.07 -2.72
C SER A 206 -12.05 -12.37 -1.85
N ILE A 207 -12.87 -13.34 -2.27
CA ILE A 207 -13.94 -13.89 -1.43
C ILE A 207 -13.34 -14.65 -0.25
N VAL A 208 -12.42 -15.59 -0.50
CA VAL A 208 -11.74 -16.39 0.55
C VAL A 208 -11.06 -15.50 1.59
N TYR A 209 -10.37 -14.44 1.14
CA TYR A 209 -9.72 -13.48 2.03
C TYR A 209 -10.72 -12.78 2.96
N LYS A 210 -11.85 -12.31 2.41
CA LYS A 210 -12.88 -11.60 3.19
C LYS A 210 -13.61 -12.52 4.15
N GLU A 211 -13.91 -13.75 3.75
CA GLU A 211 -14.59 -14.74 4.59
C GLU A 211 -13.70 -15.23 5.73
N SER A 212 -12.40 -15.47 5.47
CA SER A 212 -11.44 -15.87 6.50
C SER A 212 -11.01 -14.74 7.43
N GLY A 213 -11.35 -13.48 7.12
CA GLY A 213 -10.80 -12.30 7.79
C GLY A 213 -9.27 -12.20 7.67
N GLY A 214 -8.69 -12.79 6.61
CA GLY A 214 -7.24 -12.85 6.40
C GLY A 214 -6.50 -13.92 7.23
N LYS A 215 -7.20 -14.79 7.97
CA LYS A 215 -6.59 -15.91 8.70
C LYS A 215 -6.31 -17.08 7.76
N LYS A 216 -5.10 -17.61 7.78
CA LYS A 216 -4.65 -18.62 6.80
C LYS A 216 -5.24 -20.01 7.02
N ASP A 217 -5.62 -20.33 8.26
CA ASP A 217 -5.92 -21.70 8.69
C ASP A 217 -7.07 -22.34 7.90
N GLU A 218 -8.11 -21.57 7.57
CA GLU A 218 -9.31 -22.08 6.89
C GLU A 218 -9.37 -21.73 5.39
N MET A 219 -8.42 -20.95 4.87
CA MET A 219 -8.51 -20.43 3.49
C MET A 219 -8.64 -21.55 2.45
N LYS A 220 -7.91 -22.65 2.62
CA LYS A 220 -7.98 -23.81 1.70
C LYS A 220 -9.32 -24.53 1.77
N THR A 221 -9.89 -24.65 2.98
CA THR A 221 -11.20 -25.27 3.21
C THR A 221 -12.31 -24.42 2.62
N ILE A 222 -12.28 -23.10 2.86
CA ILE A 222 -13.21 -22.11 2.29
C ILE A 222 -13.10 -22.10 0.75
N ALA A 223 -11.88 -22.12 0.20
CA ALA A 223 -11.67 -22.22 -1.25
C ALA A 223 -12.29 -23.51 -1.82
N GLY A 224 -12.06 -24.66 -1.16
CA GLY A 224 -12.66 -25.94 -1.54
C GLY A 224 -14.19 -25.90 -1.57
N LEU A 225 -14.82 -25.32 -0.54
CA LEU A 225 -16.27 -25.14 -0.46
C LEU A 225 -16.82 -24.33 -1.64
N TYR A 226 -16.21 -23.19 -1.96
CA TYR A 226 -16.69 -22.37 -3.06
C TYR A 226 -16.43 -23.00 -4.43
N LEU A 227 -15.32 -23.74 -4.60
CA LEU A 227 -15.09 -24.52 -5.82
C LEU A 227 -16.13 -25.65 -5.96
N ASN A 228 -16.53 -26.30 -4.88
CA ASN A 228 -17.59 -27.30 -4.89
C ASN A 228 -18.93 -26.69 -5.32
N ARG A 229 -19.29 -25.51 -4.78
CA ARG A 229 -20.48 -24.76 -5.23
C ARG A 229 -20.39 -24.41 -6.71
N TYR A 230 -19.26 -23.86 -7.15
CA TYR A 230 -19.05 -23.47 -8.55
C TYR A 230 -19.21 -24.66 -9.51
N ARG A 231 -18.54 -25.79 -9.22
CA ARG A 231 -18.61 -27.02 -10.03
C ARG A 231 -20.01 -27.63 -10.10
N LYS A 232 -20.82 -27.45 -9.06
CA LYS A 232 -22.22 -27.89 -9.01
C LYS A 232 -23.20 -26.89 -9.66
N GLY A 233 -22.71 -25.77 -10.21
CA GLY A 233 -23.57 -24.71 -10.76
C GLY A 233 -24.35 -23.94 -9.71
N MET A 234 -23.97 -24.04 -8.44
CA MET A 234 -24.60 -23.33 -7.34
C MET A 234 -24.14 -21.87 -7.31
N LYS A 235 -25.02 -20.99 -6.81
CA LYS A 235 -24.66 -19.62 -6.44
C LYS A 235 -23.64 -19.64 -5.30
N LEU A 236 -22.65 -18.75 -5.33
CA LEU A 236 -21.64 -18.69 -4.26
C LEU A 236 -22.24 -18.14 -2.96
N GLN A 237 -23.18 -17.19 -3.03
CA GLN A 237 -23.88 -16.59 -1.88
C GLN A 237 -22.92 -16.12 -0.77
N SER A 238 -21.95 -15.30 -1.16
CA SER A 238 -20.98 -14.70 -0.24
C SER A 238 -21.35 -13.25 0.06
N ASP A 239 -21.53 -12.93 1.34
CA ASP A 239 -21.89 -11.60 1.85
C ASP A 239 -20.91 -10.49 1.41
N PRO A 240 -19.57 -10.67 1.49
CA PRO A 240 -18.58 -9.74 0.97
C PRO A 240 -18.85 -9.27 -0.46
N THR A 241 -19.42 -10.12 -1.32
CA THR A 241 -19.70 -9.78 -2.72
C THR A 241 -20.87 -8.81 -2.87
N VAL A 242 -21.87 -8.92 -1.98
CA VAL A 242 -23.01 -7.99 -1.90
C VAL A 242 -22.57 -6.65 -1.33
N ILE A 243 -21.77 -6.68 -0.26
CA ILE A 243 -21.17 -5.48 0.33
C ILE A 243 -20.37 -4.72 -0.74
N TYR A 244 -19.54 -5.43 -1.50
CA TYR A 244 -18.79 -4.84 -2.60
C TYR A 244 -19.71 -4.24 -3.68
N ALA A 245 -20.77 -4.96 -4.09
CA ALA A 245 -21.72 -4.48 -5.08
C ALA A 245 -22.38 -3.15 -4.68
N ILE A 246 -22.83 -3.04 -3.42
CA ILE A 246 -23.47 -1.82 -2.92
C ILE A 246 -22.45 -0.70 -2.75
N ASN A 247 -21.25 -1.01 -2.22
CA ASN A 247 -20.18 -0.03 -2.12
C ASN A 247 -19.83 0.54 -3.50
N LYS A 248 -19.75 -0.29 -4.54
CA LYS A 248 -19.49 0.17 -5.91
C LYS A 248 -20.58 1.10 -6.44
N GLN A 249 -21.85 0.81 -6.16
CA GLN A 249 -22.98 1.68 -6.56
C GLN A 249 -22.98 3.03 -5.83
N THR A 250 -22.46 3.06 -4.60
CA THR A 250 -22.44 4.26 -3.74
C THR A 250 -21.10 5.00 -3.79
N ASN A 251 -20.19 4.63 -4.70
CA ASN A 251 -18.82 5.14 -4.78
C ASN A 251 -18.05 4.99 -3.45
N PHE A 252 -18.26 3.85 -2.78
CA PHE A 252 -17.62 3.44 -1.53
C PHE A 252 -17.81 4.43 -0.37
N LYS A 253 -18.95 5.15 -0.36
CA LYS A 253 -19.33 6.10 0.70
C LYS A 253 -20.14 5.46 1.82
N GLU A 254 -20.81 4.34 1.56
CA GLU A 254 -21.59 3.63 2.57
C GLU A 254 -20.75 2.58 3.31
N SER A 255 -20.97 2.45 4.62
CA SER A 255 -20.35 1.40 5.44
C SER A 255 -21.41 0.40 5.86
N ILE A 256 -21.52 -0.70 5.11
CA ILE A 256 -22.42 -1.81 5.45
C ILE A 256 -21.70 -2.73 6.42
N LYS A 257 -22.14 -2.72 7.68
CA LYS A 257 -21.65 -3.64 8.72
C LYS A 257 -22.40 -4.96 8.76
N ARG A 258 -23.62 -5.00 8.23
CA ARG A 258 -24.47 -6.19 8.19
C ARG A 258 -25.27 -6.25 6.89
N VAL A 259 -25.24 -7.40 6.24
CA VAL A 259 -26.08 -7.68 5.08
C VAL A 259 -27.50 -8.00 5.56
N LEU A 260 -28.49 -7.28 5.04
CA LEU A 260 -29.90 -7.49 5.33
C LEU A 260 -30.57 -8.11 4.09
N TYR A 261 -31.75 -8.71 4.26
CA TYR A 261 -32.49 -9.31 3.14
C TYR A 261 -32.67 -8.36 1.94
N LYS A 262 -32.89 -7.07 2.19
CA LYS A 262 -33.01 -6.04 1.14
C LYS A 262 -31.75 -5.85 0.29
N HIS A 263 -30.57 -6.19 0.81
CA HIS A 263 -29.29 -6.08 0.11
C HIS A 263 -29.06 -7.26 -0.84
N LEU A 264 -29.65 -8.43 -0.55
CA LEU A 264 -29.39 -9.66 -1.31
C LEU A 264 -29.89 -9.58 -2.77
N SER A 265 -30.84 -8.70 -3.05
CA SER A 265 -31.39 -8.46 -4.39
C SER A 265 -30.71 -7.31 -5.16
N THR A 266 -29.64 -6.69 -4.62
CA THR A 266 -28.96 -5.58 -5.29
C THR A 266 -28.45 -6.00 -6.69
N PRO A 267 -28.83 -5.30 -7.78
CA PRO A 267 -28.45 -5.67 -9.13
C PRO A 267 -26.97 -5.35 -9.39
N SER A 268 -26.14 -6.38 -9.53
CA SER A 268 -24.72 -6.23 -9.84
C SER A 268 -24.15 -7.57 -10.32
N PRO A 269 -23.22 -7.61 -11.29
CA PRO A 269 -22.55 -8.85 -11.68
C PRO A 269 -21.67 -9.43 -10.56
N TYR A 270 -21.35 -8.64 -9.53
CA TYR A 270 -20.64 -9.11 -8.35
C TYR A 270 -21.57 -9.75 -7.31
N ASN A 271 -22.88 -9.50 -7.34
CA ASN A 271 -23.79 -10.07 -6.35
C ASN A 271 -23.97 -11.58 -6.59
N THR A 272 -23.32 -12.40 -5.76
CA THR A 272 -23.37 -13.87 -5.86
C THR A 272 -24.61 -14.50 -5.23
N TYR A 273 -25.53 -13.72 -4.67
CA TYR A 273 -26.90 -14.16 -4.34
C TYR A 273 -27.84 -14.03 -5.54
N ALA A 274 -27.60 -13.05 -6.41
CA ALA A 274 -28.38 -12.85 -7.63
C ALA A 274 -27.88 -13.74 -8.77
N ASN A 275 -26.55 -13.84 -8.95
CA ASN A 275 -25.92 -14.49 -10.10
C ASN A 275 -25.19 -15.78 -9.69
N ALA A 276 -25.30 -16.83 -10.52
CA ALA A 276 -24.48 -18.03 -10.39
C ALA A 276 -23.10 -17.81 -11.04
N GLY A 277 -22.09 -18.55 -10.56
CA GLY A 277 -20.72 -18.44 -11.03
C GLY A 277 -19.83 -17.50 -10.20
N ILE A 278 -18.58 -17.38 -10.64
CA ILE A 278 -17.56 -16.52 -10.01
C ILE A 278 -17.73 -15.08 -10.53
N PRO A 279 -17.66 -14.05 -9.67
CA PRO A 279 -17.72 -12.64 -10.09
C PRO A 279 -16.69 -12.29 -11.17
N PRO A 280 -16.91 -11.21 -11.95
CA PRO A 280 -16.02 -10.84 -13.06
C PRO A 280 -14.62 -10.40 -12.63
N GLY A 281 -14.37 -10.17 -11.34
CA GLY A 281 -13.05 -9.82 -10.83
C GLY A 281 -12.99 -9.77 -9.30
N PRO A 282 -11.83 -9.41 -8.74
CA PRO A 282 -11.65 -9.32 -7.29
C PRO A 282 -12.49 -8.20 -6.65
N ILE A 283 -13.07 -8.50 -5.49
CA ILE A 283 -13.80 -7.54 -4.64
C ILE A 283 -12.88 -6.77 -3.69
N CYS A 284 -11.61 -7.18 -3.58
CA CYS A 284 -10.57 -6.46 -2.86
C CYS A 284 -9.17 -6.86 -3.36
N VAL A 285 -8.17 -6.04 -3.04
CA VAL A 285 -6.76 -6.46 -3.04
C VAL A 285 -6.61 -7.62 -2.06
N VAL A 286 -5.83 -8.64 -2.44
CA VAL A 286 -5.67 -9.88 -1.66
C VAL A 286 -4.22 -10.10 -1.27
N ASP A 287 -4.00 -10.95 -0.28
CA ASP A 287 -2.67 -11.47 -0.01
C ASP A 287 -2.33 -12.66 -0.93
N LYS A 288 -1.04 -13.02 -0.97
CA LYS A 288 -0.57 -14.17 -1.77
C LYS A 288 -1.14 -15.50 -1.26
N ASN A 289 -1.38 -15.62 0.05
CA ASN A 289 -1.87 -16.85 0.65
C ASN A 289 -3.29 -17.19 0.19
N SER A 290 -4.14 -16.19 -0.03
CA SER A 290 -5.51 -16.40 -0.51
C SER A 290 -5.53 -16.97 -1.93
N ILE A 291 -4.60 -16.53 -2.79
CA ILE A 291 -4.46 -17.09 -4.14
C ILE A 291 -3.90 -18.50 -4.07
N ASP A 292 -2.87 -18.72 -3.26
CA ASP A 292 -2.33 -20.06 -3.03
C ASP A 292 -3.38 -21.00 -2.44
N ALA A 293 -4.31 -20.51 -1.62
CA ALA A 293 -5.41 -21.31 -1.10
C ALA A 293 -6.41 -21.72 -2.17
N VAL A 294 -6.67 -20.88 -3.18
CA VAL A 294 -7.51 -21.24 -4.33
C VAL A 294 -6.79 -22.25 -5.23
N LEU A 295 -5.51 -22.02 -5.54
CA LEU A 295 -4.69 -22.92 -6.36
C LEU A 295 -4.47 -24.29 -5.70
N ASN A 296 -4.46 -24.33 -4.37
CA ASN A 296 -4.24 -25.54 -3.55
C ASN A 296 -5.45 -25.81 -2.64
N ALA A 297 -6.65 -25.59 -3.15
CA ALA A 297 -7.87 -25.77 -2.40
C ALA A 297 -7.96 -27.20 -1.81
N GLU A 298 -8.47 -27.30 -0.59
CA GLU A 298 -8.62 -28.58 0.08
C GLU A 298 -9.65 -29.45 -0.65
N ASN A 299 -9.34 -30.73 -0.83
CA ASN A 299 -10.30 -31.68 -1.37
C ASN A 299 -11.28 -32.11 -0.28
N ASN A 300 -12.41 -31.44 -0.22
CA ASN A 300 -13.52 -31.74 0.68
C ASN A 300 -14.84 -31.75 -0.10
N ASN A 301 -15.93 -32.12 0.56
CA ASN A 301 -17.29 -32.11 -0.01
C ASN A 301 -18.17 -31.00 0.59
N TYR A 302 -17.59 -30.04 1.31
CA TYR A 302 -18.35 -29.00 1.99
C TYR A 302 -19.05 -28.08 0.99
N ILE A 303 -20.27 -27.69 1.35
CA ILE A 303 -21.11 -26.78 0.57
C ILE A 303 -21.61 -25.63 1.46
N PHE A 304 -21.59 -25.77 2.78
CA PHE A 304 -22.05 -24.76 3.72
C PHE A 304 -20.98 -24.48 4.77
N MET A 305 -20.95 -23.22 5.21
CA MET A 305 -20.15 -22.79 6.35
C MET A 305 -20.96 -21.84 7.21
N CYS A 306 -20.72 -21.84 8.52
CA CYS A 306 -21.32 -20.92 9.47
C CYS A 306 -20.27 -20.52 10.51
N ALA A 307 -20.32 -19.29 11.01
CA ALA A 307 -19.41 -18.83 12.06
C ALA A 307 -19.51 -19.74 13.30
N ASP A 308 -18.36 -20.10 13.87
CA ASP A 308 -18.29 -20.96 15.04
C ASP A 308 -18.36 -20.12 16.33
N PRO A 309 -19.46 -20.19 17.11
CA PRO A 309 -19.56 -19.46 18.37
C PRO A 309 -18.58 -19.96 19.44
N ALA A 310 -18.05 -21.19 19.32
CA ALA A 310 -17.06 -21.74 20.24
C ALA A 310 -15.62 -21.34 19.88
N ARG A 311 -15.36 -21.00 18.61
CA ARG A 311 -14.03 -20.64 18.09
C ARG A 311 -14.11 -19.33 17.32
N PHE A 312 -13.96 -18.21 18.04
CA PHE A 312 -14.22 -16.88 17.48
C PHE A 312 -13.41 -16.56 16.21
N GLY A 313 -14.13 -16.22 15.15
CA GLY A 313 -13.59 -15.90 13.83
C GLY A 313 -13.06 -17.11 13.07
N TYR A 314 -13.62 -18.30 13.33
CA TYR A 314 -13.48 -19.53 12.55
C TYR A 314 -14.87 -20.04 12.17
N HIS A 315 -14.93 -21.09 11.35
CA HIS A 315 -16.18 -21.59 10.78
C HIS A 315 -16.36 -23.09 11.04
N LYS A 316 -17.63 -23.49 11.15
CA LYS A 316 -18.05 -24.89 10.99
C LYS A 316 -18.40 -25.13 9.54
N PHE A 317 -17.88 -26.22 8.97
CA PHE A 317 -18.10 -26.61 7.58
C PHE A 317 -18.95 -27.88 7.49
N THR A 318 -19.88 -27.93 6.54
CA THR A 318 -20.72 -29.12 6.32
C THR A 318 -21.17 -29.24 4.87
N ALA A 319 -21.53 -30.47 4.46
CA ALA A 319 -22.18 -30.76 3.20
C ALA A 319 -23.73 -30.84 3.32
N SER A 320 -24.28 -30.96 4.55
CA SER A 320 -25.71 -31.12 4.83
C SER A 320 -26.39 -29.77 5.09
N ALA A 321 -27.54 -29.57 4.46
CA ALA A 321 -28.36 -28.38 4.70
C ALA A 321 -28.99 -28.41 6.11
N GLU A 322 -29.35 -29.60 6.59
CA GLU A 322 -29.90 -29.83 7.92
C GLU A 322 -28.87 -29.48 9.00
N GLU A 323 -27.63 -29.97 8.86
CA GLU A 323 -26.55 -29.63 9.78
C GLU A 323 -26.20 -28.13 9.72
N HIS A 324 -26.24 -27.54 8.53
CA HIS A 324 -26.04 -26.09 8.39
C HIS A 324 -27.11 -25.29 9.15
N ALA A 325 -28.39 -25.69 9.07
CA ALA A 325 -29.46 -25.04 9.81
C ALA A 325 -29.28 -25.14 11.33
N VAL A 326 -28.82 -26.29 11.83
CA VAL A 326 -28.46 -26.48 13.25
C VAL A 326 -27.30 -25.55 13.65
N ASN A 327 -26.23 -25.48 12.84
CA ASN A 327 -25.09 -24.61 13.11
C ASN A 327 -25.50 -23.12 13.09
N ALA A 328 -26.35 -22.72 12.14
CA ALA A 328 -26.88 -21.35 12.05
C ALA A 328 -27.74 -20.98 13.26
N LYS A 329 -28.60 -21.90 13.72
CA LYS A 329 -29.40 -21.75 14.93
C LYS A 329 -28.49 -21.53 16.16
N ALA A 330 -27.46 -22.36 16.32
CA ALA A 330 -26.50 -22.23 17.43
C ALA A 330 -25.77 -20.88 17.43
N TYR A 331 -25.37 -20.39 16.25
CA TYR A 331 -24.74 -19.07 16.13
C TYR A 331 -25.72 -17.93 16.46
N GLN A 332 -26.97 -18.02 16.00
CA GLN A 332 -28.01 -17.02 16.31
C GLN A 332 -28.32 -16.98 17.81
N ASP A 333 -28.43 -18.14 18.46
CA ASP A 333 -28.67 -18.23 19.90
C ASP A 333 -27.49 -17.64 20.69
N TRP A 334 -26.25 -17.85 20.22
CA TRP A 334 -25.06 -17.20 20.79
C TRP A 334 -25.11 -15.67 20.65
N LEU A 335 -25.45 -15.13 19.46
CA LEU A 335 -25.61 -13.69 19.26
C LEU A 335 -26.63 -13.08 20.22
N ASN A 336 -27.79 -13.75 20.36
CA ASN A 336 -28.85 -13.35 21.28
C ASN A 336 -28.35 -13.35 22.73
N SER A 337 -27.59 -14.38 23.15
CA SER A 337 -27.01 -14.46 24.50
C SER A 337 -26.02 -13.32 24.81
N LYS A 338 -25.42 -12.73 23.77
CA LYS A 338 -24.49 -11.59 23.88
C LYS A 338 -25.16 -10.23 23.68
N ASN A 339 -26.48 -10.18 23.51
CA ASN A 339 -27.23 -8.97 23.15
C ASN A 339 -26.69 -8.27 21.89
N ILE A 340 -26.11 -9.03 20.97
CA ILE A 340 -25.65 -8.51 19.68
C ILE A 340 -26.84 -8.57 18.73
N LYS A 341 -27.47 -7.43 18.49
CA LYS A 341 -28.70 -7.32 17.68
C LYS A 341 -28.46 -7.09 16.21
#